data_AF-A0A075G3K4-F1
#
_entry.id   AF-A0A075G3K4-F1
#
_cell.length_a   1.000
_cell.length_b   1.000
_cell.length_c   1.000
_cell.angle_alpha   90.00
_cell.angle_beta   90.00
_cell.angle_gamma   90.00
#
_symmetry.space_group_name_H-M   'P 1'
#
loop_
_entity.id
_entity.type
_entity.pdbx_description
1 polymer ?
#
loop_
_entity_poly.entity_id
_entity_poly.type
_entity_poly.pdbx_seq_one_letter_code
_entity_poly.pdbx_strand_id
1 'polypeptide(L)'
;MVSHPDSNGDRSEREITVTLGDRYEYYVGLCGGDSACVEETEGLLVEMGVENGDAFLGVSGLRSSSSSVDYYSSILSGEYAVSQSALGAAVTPLAMIGVPIQHDGQTMLLEERAMLEASEGAIASALGTAGMLILFDFLFWLVWINFLLGFANLIPMVPFDGGHIVKDGVHSILSRLTSGIHPMRVELMAERISRMGNFLILFIVVLPIMLPRLV
;
A
#
# COMPACT_ATOMS: atom_id res chain seq x y z
N MET A 1 -15.04 -11.28 -12.06
CA MET A 1 -16.08 -12.23 -11.59
C MET A 1 -16.89 -11.51 -10.52
N VAL A 2 -18.08 -11.01 -10.85
CA VAL A 2 -18.93 -10.24 -9.92
C VAL A 2 -20.01 -11.17 -9.37
N SER A 3 -19.64 -12.16 -8.56
CA SER A 3 -20.60 -13.00 -7.86
C SER A 3 -20.60 -12.65 -6.37
N HIS A 4 -21.75 -12.27 -5.85
CA HIS A 4 -22.01 -12.29 -4.42
C HIS A 4 -22.46 -13.70 -4.05
N PRO A 5 -22.00 -14.26 -2.91
CA PRO A 5 -22.48 -15.56 -2.45
C PRO A 5 -23.99 -15.53 -2.24
N ASP A 6 -24.67 -16.63 -2.57
CA ASP A 6 -26.10 -16.77 -2.29
C ASP A 6 -26.36 -16.99 -0.77
N SER A 7 -27.63 -17.15 -0.39
CA SER A 7 -28.00 -17.41 1.02
C SER A 7 -27.40 -18.69 1.61
N ASN A 8 -26.89 -19.59 0.75
CA ASN A 8 -26.25 -20.85 1.12
C ASN A 8 -24.72 -20.77 1.04
N GLY A 9 -24.16 -19.62 0.65
CA GLY A 9 -22.72 -19.40 0.52
C GLY A 9 -22.13 -19.76 -0.84
N ASP A 10 -22.94 -20.23 -1.79
CA ASP A 10 -22.46 -20.69 -3.10
C ASP A 10 -22.31 -19.53 -4.09
N ARG A 11 -21.20 -19.55 -4.83
CA ARG A 11 -20.88 -18.55 -5.87
C ARG A 11 -21.20 -19.12 -7.24
N SER A 12 -22.37 -18.79 -7.77
CA SER A 12 -22.73 -19.10 -9.16
C SER A 12 -22.20 -18.06 -10.14
N GLU A 13 -21.73 -18.52 -11.30
CA GLU A 13 -21.53 -17.64 -12.45
C GLU A 13 -22.88 -17.07 -12.88
N ARG A 14 -22.96 -15.75 -12.99
CA ARG A 14 -24.18 -15.04 -13.38
C ARG A 14 -23.95 -14.36 -14.72
N GLU A 15 -24.76 -14.72 -15.70
CA GLU A 15 -24.92 -13.91 -16.90
C GLU A 15 -25.76 -12.69 -16.55
N ILE A 16 -25.13 -11.52 -16.57
CA ILE A 16 -25.81 -10.24 -16.40
C ILE A 16 -26.05 -9.67 -17.79
N THR A 17 -27.31 -9.55 -18.19
CA THR A 17 -27.66 -8.79 -19.39
C THR A 17 -27.50 -7.31 -19.08
N VAL A 18 -26.46 -6.69 -19.64
CA VAL A 18 -26.22 -5.25 -19.48
C VAL A 18 -26.65 -4.52 -20.75
N THR A 19 -27.41 -3.43 -20.58
CA THR A 19 -27.69 -2.50 -21.68
C THR A 19 -26.54 -1.52 -21.75
N LEU A 20 -25.82 -1.50 -22.87
CA LEU A 20 -24.73 -0.57 -23.08
C LEU A 20 -25.31 0.83 -23.30
N GLY A 21 -24.73 1.82 -22.63
CA GLY A 21 -25.04 3.22 -22.84
C GLY A 21 -24.25 3.79 -24.01
N ASP A 22 -24.45 5.08 -24.27
CA ASP A 22 -23.72 5.81 -25.29
C ASP A 22 -22.43 6.43 -24.73
N ARG A 23 -21.30 6.17 -25.38
CA ARG A 23 -19.98 6.66 -24.95
C ARG A 23 -19.87 8.17 -25.05
N TYR A 24 -20.36 8.73 -26.14
CA TYR A 24 -20.27 10.16 -26.42
C TYR A 24 -21.13 10.95 -25.43
N GLU A 25 -22.38 10.54 -25.19
CA GLU A 25 -23.27 11.16 -24.20
C GLU A 25 -22.70 11.09 -22.78
N TYR A 26 -22.04 9.98 -22.42
CA TYR A 26 -21.41 9.86 -21.10
C TYR A 26 -20.33 10.92 -20.87
N TYR A 27 -19.38 11.07 -21.82
CA TYR A 27 -18.28 12.03 -21.67
C TYR A 27 -18.75 13.48 -21.72
N VAL A 28 -19.69 13.80 -22.62
CA VAL A 28 -20.30 15.14 -22.69
C VAL A 28 -21.11 15.43 -21.42
N GLY A 29 -21.78 14.42 -20.86
CA GLY A 29 -22.57 14.53 -19.63
C GLY A 29 -21.74 14.88 -18.39
N LEU A 30 -20.45 14.49 -18.33
CA LEU A 30 -19.55 14.83 -17.23
C LEU A 30 -19.31 16.34 -17.09
N CYS A 31 -19.47 17.11 -18.17
CA CYS A 31 -19.27 18.55 -18.18
C CYS A 31 -20.42 19.33 -17.50
N GLY A 32 -21.53 18.68 -17.13
CA GLY A 32 -22.62 19.33 -16.40
C GLY A 32 -23.27 20.54 -17.10
N GLY A 33 -23.10 20.66 -18.43
CA GLY A 33 -23.61 21.77 -19.24
C GLY A 33 -22.67 22.97 -19.41
N ASP A 34 -21.41 22.89 -18.95
CA ASP A 34 -20.40 23.92 -19.22
C ASP A 34 -19.96 23.90 -20.70
N SER A 35 -20.24 24.97 -21.44
CA SER A 35 -19.96 25.08 -22.86
C SER A 35 -18.47 24.97 -23.21
N ALA A 36 -17.57 25.43 -22.33
CA ALA A 36 -16.13 25.36 -22.59
C ALA A 36 -15.60 23.92 -22.45
N CYS A 37 -16.09 23.20 -21.43
CA CYS A 37 -15.75 21.79 -21.22
C CYS A 37 -16.30 20.90 -22.35
N VAL A 38 -17.51 21.18 -22.83
CA VAL A 38 -18.14 20.40 -23.92
C VAL A 38 -17.34 20.56 -25.21
N GLU A 39 -16.96 21.78 -25.61
CA GLU A 39 -16.18 22.01 -26.83
C GLU A 39 -14.81 21.31 -26.79
N GLU A 40 -14.12 21.36 -25.64
CA GLU A 40 -12.84 20.67 -25.44
C GLU A 40 -13.01 19.13 -25.49
N THR A 41 -14.06 18.62 -24.84
CA THR A 41 -14.34 17.18 -24.77
C THR A 41 -14.75 16.63 -26.14
N GLU A 42 -15.55 17.37 -26.92
CA GLU A 42 -15.91 17.00 -28.28
C GLU A 42 -14.69 16.92 -29.20
N GLY A 43 -13.74 17.87 -29.07
CA GLY A 43 -12.48 17.81 -29.79
C GLY A 43 -11.68 16.54 -29.49
N LEU A 44 -11.57 16.18 -28.20
CA LEU A 44 -10.93 14.94 -27.74
C LEU A 44 -11.64 13.68 -28.23
N LEU A 45 -12.97 13.67 -28.22
CA LEU A 45 -13.77 12.52 -28.66
C LEU A 45 -13.58 12.26 -30.16
N VAL A 46 -13.49 13.30 -30.99
CA VAL A 46 -13.20 13.18 -32.43
C VAL A 46 -11.81 12.59 -32.67
N GLU A 47 -10.80 13.03 -31.91
CA GLU A 47 -9.43 12.48 -32.04
C GLU A 47 -9.34 11.02 -31.58
N MET A 48 -10.13 10.63 -30.57
CA MET A 48 -10.26 9.24 -30.13
C MET A 48 -11.16 8.38 -31.03
N GLY A 49 -11.80 8.97 -32.05
CA GLY A 49 -12.73 8.30 -32.96
C GLY A 49 -14.01 7.81 -32.28
N VAL A 50 -14.47 8.51 -31.24
CA VAL A 50 -15.69 8.18 -30.51
C VAL A 50 -16.87 8.92 -31.14
N GLU A 51 -17.82 8.17 -31.66
CA GLU A 51 -19.02 8.70 -32.32
C GLU A 51 -20.28 8.52 -31.44
N ASN A 52 -21.34 9.25 -31.79
CA ASN A 52 -22.65 9.06 -31.17
C ASN A 52 -23.26 7.72 -31.65
N GLY A 53 -23.62 6.86 -30.72
CA GLY A 53 -24.04 5.48 -30.89
C GLY A 53 -23.03 4.46 -30.35
N ASP A 54 -21.84 4.89 -29.91
CA ASP A 54 -20.79 3.98 -29.47
C ASP A 54 -21.14 3.32 -28.14
N ALA A 55 -21.16 1.98 -28.15
CA ALA A 55 -21.55 1.20 -26.99
C ALA A 55 -20.54 1.33 -25.85
N PHE A 56 -21.04 1.71 -24.67
CA PHE A 56 -20.23 2.02 -23.49
C PHE A 56 -20.79 1.41 -22.21
N LEU A 57 -19.90 0.80 -21.43
CA LEU A 57 -20.23 0.17 -20.15
C LEU A 57 -19.73 0.99 -18.94
N GLY A 58 -18.80 1.93 -19.14
CA GLY A 58 -18.36 2.84 -18.08
C GLY A 58 -17.77 2.19 -16.83
N VAL A 59 -17.11 1.05 -16.97
CA VAL A 59 -16.45 0.38 -15.84
C VAL A 59 -15.09 1.03 -15.56
N SER A 60 -15.00 1.73 -14.42
CA SER A 60 -13.76 2.27 -13.87
C SER A 60 -13.31 1.47 -12.65
N GLY A 61 -12.01 1.33 -12.44
CA GLY A 61 -11.47 0.71 -11.23
C GLY A 61 -11.53 -0.82 -11.22
N LEU A 62 -11.53 -1.46 -12.39
CA LEU A 62 -11.41 -2.91 -12.49
C LEU A 62 -10.08 -3.35 -11.88
N ARG A 63 -10.14 -4.13 -10.80
CA ARG A 63 -9.00 -4.81 -10.19
C ARG A 63 -9.26 -6.32 -10.19
N SER A 64 -8.21 -7.11 -10.34
CA SER A 64 -8.33 -8.57 -10.20
C SER A 64 -8.63 -8.91 -8.74
N SER A 65 -9.52 -9.88 -8.54
CA SER A 65 -9.90 -10.34 -7.20
C SER A 65 -8.75 -11.02 -6.44
N SER A 66 -7.66 -11.36 -7.12
CA SER A 66 -6.47 -12.01 -6.59
C SER A 66 -5.26 -11.08 -6.48
N SER A 67 -5.39 -9.78 -6.80
CA SER A 67 -4.23 -8.90 -6.99
C SER A 67 -3.28 -8.89 -5.78
N SER A 68 -3.85 -8.86 -4.58
CA SER A 68 -3.09 -8.90 -3.33
C SER A 68 -2.49 -10.28 -3.03
N VAL A 69 -3.16 -11.37 -3.41
CA VAL A 69 -2.65 -12.74 -3.21
C VAL A 69 -1.55 -13.06 -4.21
N ASP A 70 -1.67 -12.63 -5.46
CA ASP A 70 -0.67 -12.82 -6.52
C ASP A 70 0.66 -12.14 -6.15
N TYR A 71 0.58 -11.00 -5.48
CA TYR A 71 1.75 -10.33 -4.94
C TYR A 71 2.54 -11.23 -3.98
N TYR A 72 1.87 -11.90 -3.04
CA TYR A 72 2.52 -12.79 -2.06
C TYR A 72 2.85 -14.18 -2.63
N SER A 73 2.03 -14.70 -3.54
CA SER A 73 2.23 -16.02 -4.15
C SER A 73 3.45 -16.04 -5.06
N SER A 74 3.83 -14.90 -5.66
CA SER A 74 5.00 -14.76 -6.53
C SER A 74 6.33 -15.22 -5.90
N ILE A 75 6.43 -15.17 -4.57
CA ILE A 75 7.60 -15.64 -3.81
C ILE A 75 7.65 -17.18 -3.76
N LEU A 76 6.49 -17.82 -3.75
CA LEU A 76 6.31 -19.26 -3.56
C LEU A 76 6.01 -20.02 -4.85
N SER A 77 5.49 -19.35 -5.88
CA SER A 77 5.04 -19.96 -7.15
C SER A 77 6.19 -20.46 -8.01
N GLY A 78 7.44 -20.07 -7.71
CA GLY A 78 8.64 -20.46 -8.46
C GLY A 78 8.71 -19.85 -9.86
N GLU A 79 7.94 -18.79 -10.11
CA GLU A 79 7.81 -18.13 -11.41
C GLU A 79 9.06 -17.34 -11.82
N TYR A 80 9.88 -16.96 -10.83
CA TYR A 80 11.13 -16.23 -11.02
C TYR A 80 12.36 -17.09 -10.71
N ALA A 81 13.53 -16.67 -11.24
CA ALA A 81 14.80 -17.29 -10.87
C ALA A 81 15.03 -17.19 -9.35
N VAL A 82 15.68 -18.19 -8.75
CA VAL A 82 15.91 -18.27 -7.30
C VAL A 82 16.51 -16.99 -6.71
N SER A 83 17.44 -16.33 -7.44
CA SER A 83 18.03 -15.07 -7.02
C SER A 83 17.03 -13.91 -6.98
N GLN A 84 16.10 -13.86 -7.93
CA GLN A 84 15.05 -12.85 -8.00
C GLN A 84 13.99 -13.11 -6.92
N SER A 85 13.58 -14.36 -6.70
CA SER A 85 12.68 -14.71 -5.60
C SER A 85 13.30 -14.41 -4.24
N ALA A 86 14.61 -14.63 -4.08
CA ALA A 86 15.33 -14.29 -2.85
C ALA A 86 15.37 -12.77 -2.61
N LEU A 87 15.62 -11.97 -3.65
CA LEU A 87 15.52 -10.51 -3.57
C LEU A 87 14.09 -10.05 -3.26
N GLY A 88 13.10 -10.64 -3.92
CA GLY A 88 11.68 -10.40 -3.66
C GLY A 88 11.34 -10.67 -2.20
N ALA A 89 11.69 -11.86 -1.68
CA ALA A 89 11.47 -12.23 -0.29
C ALA A 89 12.14 -11.27 0.71
N ALA A 90 13.33 -10.74 0.37
CA ALA A 90 14.03 -9.78 1.22
C ALA A 90 13.38 -8.38 1.23
N VAL A 91 12.80 -7.95 0.11
CA VAL A 91 12.22 -6.61 -0.06
C VAL A 91 10.72 -6.58 0.29
N THR A 92 10.02 -7.71 0.19
CA THR A 92 8.58 -7.81 0.47
C THR A 92 8.19 -7.27 1.85
N PRO A 93 8.94 -7.52 2.94
CA PRO A 93 8.63 -6.92 4.24
C PRO A 93 8.65 -5.38 4.22
N LEU A 94 9.48 -4.75 3.38
CA LEU A 94 9.50 -3.28 3.25
C LEU A 94 8.29 -2.78 2.47
N ALA A 95 7.93 -3.46 1.38
CA ALA A 95 6.74 -3.12 0.62
C ALA A 95 5.46 -3.36 1.43
N MET A 96 5.49 -4.38 2.28
CA MET A 96 4.42 -4.64 3.23
C MET A 96 4.16 -3.40 4.08
N ILE A 97 5.15 -2.59 4.50
CA ILE A 97 5.01 -1.36 5.35
C ILE A 97 3.89 -0.40 4.90
N GLY A 98 3.57 -0.39 3.61
CA GLY A 98 2.48 0.42 3.07
C GLY A 98 1.08 -0.19 3.19
N VAL A 99 0.94 -1.50 3.37
CA VAL A 99 -0.32 -2.26 3.19
C VAL A 99 -1.45 -1.75 4.08
N PRO A 100 -1.32 -1.65 5.42
CA PRO A 100 -2.37 -1.11 6.27
C PRO A 100 -2.62 0.37 6.01
N ILE A 101 -1.65 1.12 5.50
CA ILE A 101 -1.84 2.54 5.16
C ILE A 101 -2.67 2.67 3.87
N GLN A 102 -2.44 1.78 2.91
CA GLN A 102 -3.15 1.75 1.62
C GLN A 102 -4.56 1.15 1.74
N HIS A 103 -4.80 0.33 2.76
CA HIS A 103 -6.07 -0.40 2.96
C HIS A 103 -6.79 -0.01 4.26
N ASP A 104 -6.65 1.23 4.72
CA ASP A 104 -7.39 1.78 5.89
C ASP A 104 -7.31 0.90 7.16
N GLY A 105 -6.14 0.34 7.42
CA GLY A 105 -5.85 -0.52 8.56
C GLY A 105 -6.17 -2.00 8.33
N GLN A 106 -6.53 -2.41 7.11
CA GLN A 106 -6.75 -3.81 6.75
C GLN A 106 -5.49 -4.43 6.11
N THR A 107 -5.41 -5.75 6.13
CA THR A 107 -4.31 -6.53 5.53
C THR A 107 -4.48 -6.72 4.03
N MET A 108 -5.71 -6.54 3.53
CA MET A 108 -6.13 -6.65 2.15
C MET A 108 -7.43 -5.88 1.95
N LEU A 109 -7.74 -5.53 0.70
CA LEU A 109 -9.05 -4.99 0.32
C LEU A 109 -10.18 -5.96 0.74
N LEU A 110 -11.23 -5.44 1.39
CA LEU A 110 -12.32 -6.25 1.96
C LEU A 110 -13.07 -7.05 0.89
N GLU A 111 -13.22 -6.47 -0.30
CA GLU A 111 -13.87 -7.11 -1.44
C GLU A 111 -13.04 -8.30 -1.98
N GLU A 112 -11.72 -8.16 -2.09
CA GLU A 112 -10.82 -9.25 -2.48
C GLU A 112 -10.84 -10.36 -1.44
N ARG A 113 -10.74 -9.98 -0.16
CA ARG A 113 -10.80 -10.92 0.98
C ARG A 113 -12.08 -11.77 0.96
N ALA A 114 -13.22 -11.17 0.62
CA ALA A 114 -14.49 -11.88 0.54
C ALA A 114 -14.53 -12.91 -0.60
N MET A 115 -13.69 -12.74 -1.64
CA MET A 115 -13.58 -13.63 -2.79
C MET A 115 -12.56 -14.76 -2.61
N LEU A 116 -11.77 -14.73 -1.54
CA LEU A 116 -10.81 -15.80 -1.24
C LEU A 116 -11.51 -17.02 -0.67
N GLU A 117 -11.10 -18.19 -1.17
CA GLU A 117 -11.53 -19.48 -0.68
C GLU A 117 -10.30 -20.33 -0.33
N ALA A 118 -10.37 -21.04 0.79
CA ALA A 118 -9.29 -21.94 1.17
C ALA A 118 -9.33 -23.18 0.29
N SER A 119 -8.16 -23.52 -0.28
CA SER A 119 -7.96 -24.74 -1.08
C SER A 119 -8.19 -26.01 -0.24
N GLU A 120 -8.32 -27.18 -0.86
CA GLU A 120 -8.55 -28.48 -0.20
C GLU A 120 -7.35 -29.02 0.62
N GLY A 121 -6.47 -28.16 1.12
CA GLY A 121 -5.31 -28.55 1.93
C GLY A 121 -5.72 -29.03 3.33
N ALA A 122 -4.90 -29.90 3.95
CA ALA A 122 -5.15 -30.45 5.28
C ALA A 122 -5.34 -29.38 6.39
N ILE A 123 -4.68 -28.23 6.25
CA ILE A 123 -4.81 -27.10 7.18
C ILE A 123 -6.10 -26.32 6.90
N ALA A 124 -6.43 -26.16 5.62
CA ALA A 124 -7.61 -25.45 5.17
C ALA A 124 -8.91 -26.21 5.47
N SER A 125 -8.91 -27.54 5.40
CA SER A 125 -10.06 -28.36 5.80
C SER A 125 -10.31 -28.36 7.30
N ALA A 126 -9.28 -28.11 8.12
CA ALA A 126 -9.40 -28.01 9.57
C ALA A 126 -9.82 -26.60 10.06
N LEU A 127 -9.26 -25.54 9.47
CA LEU A 127 -9.52 -24.14 9.88
C LEU A 127 -10.66 -23.47 9.09
N GLY A 128 -10.97 -23.97 7.89
CA GLY A 128 -11.85 -23.31 6.94
C GLY A 128 -11.28 -21.98 6.41
N THR A 129 -11.97 -21.38 5.44
CA THR A 129 -11.60 -20.07 4.87
C THR A 129 -11.54 -18.98 5.93
N ALA A 130 -12.54 -18.89 6.81
CA ALA A 130 -12.58 -17.90 7.87
C ALA A 130 -11.39 -18.02 8.86
N GLY A 131 -11.06 -19.25 9.27
CA GLY A 131 -9.93 -19.48 10.18
C GLY A 131 -8.59 -19.14 9.54
N MET A 132 -8.41 -19.46 8.26
CA MET A 132 -7.22 -19.10 7.49
C MET A 132 -7.04 -17.58 7.40
N LEU A 133 -8.11 -16.83 7.13
CA LEU A 133 -8.04 -15.37 7.07
C LEU A 133 -7.73 -14.74 8.43
N ILE A 134 -8.29 -15.25 9.53
CA ILE A 134 -7.97 -14.78 10.88
C ILE A 134 -6.50 -15.08 11.22
N LEU A 135 -6.02 -16.27 10.89
CA LEU A 135 -4.63 -16.66 11.10
C LEU A 135 -3.69 -15.77 10.28
N PHE A 136 -4.04 -15.49 9.02
CA PHE A 136 -3.29 -14.59 8.16
C PHE A 136 -3.21 -13.19 8.77
N ASP A 137 -4.33 -12.61 9.19
CA ASP A 137 -4.36 -11.29 9.84
C ASP A 137 -3.50 -11.28 11.10
N PHE A 138 -3.61 -12.31 11.93
CA PHE A 138 -2.83 -12.44 13.15
C PHE A 138 -1.32 -12.48 12.87
N LEU A 139 -0.88 -13.32 11.93
CA LEU A 139 0.53 -13.44 11.55
C LEU A 139 1.04 -12.16 10.91
N PHE A 140 0.24 -11.55 10.03
CA PHE A 140 0.54 -10.28 9.40
C PHE A 140 0.77 -9.20 10.46
N TRP A 141 -0.16 -9.03 11.39
CA TRP A 141 -0.05 -8.02 12.46
C TRP A 141 1.08 -8.31 13.44
N LEU A 142 1.37 -9.59 13.73
CA LEU A 142 2.52 -9.98 14.53
C LEU A 142 3.82 -9.51 13.86
N VAL A 143 4.02 -9.85 12.59
CA VAL A 143 5.19 -9.41 11.82
C VAL A 143 5.24 -7.89 11.74
N TRP A 144 4.11 -7.26 11.48
CA TRP A 144 3.99 -5.82 11.33
C TRP A 144 4.42 -5.03 12.57
N ILE A 145 3.86 -5.38 13.72
CA ILE A 145 4.14 -4.69 14.98
C ILE A 145 5.59 -4.92 15.38
N ASN A 146 6.11 -6.14 15.21
CA ASN A 146 7.53 -6.43 15.49
C ASN A 146 8.45 -5.65 14.56
N PHE A 147 8.09 -5.50 13.29
CA PHE A 147 8.83 -4.70 12.33
C PHE A 147 8.82 -3.21 12.73
N LEU A 148 7.67 -2.64 13.06
CA LEU A 148 7.56 -1.26 13.52
C LEU A 148 8.31 -1.02 14.82
N LEU A 149 8.29 -1.98 15.76
CA LEU A 149 9.06 -1.92 17.00
C LEU A 149 10.56 -1.96 16.70
N GLY A 150 11.00 -2.83 15.79
CA GLY A 150 12.38 -2.86 15.30
C GLY A 150 12.80 -1.55 14.64
N PHE A 151 11.95 -0.97 13.80
CA PHE A 151 12.20 0.32 13.17
C PHE A 151 12.22 1.48 14.18
N ALA A 152 11.29 1.52 15.12
CA ALA A 152 11.26 2.49 16.20
C ALA A 152 12.54 2.38 17.05
N ASN A 153 13.01 1.16 17.29
CA ASN A 153 14.29 0.89 17.95
C ASN A 153 15.51 1.31 17.13
N LEU A 154 15.40 1.68 15.84
CA LEU A 154 16.49 2.26 15.06
C LEU A 154 16.47 3.79 15.07
N ILE A 155 15.41 4.42 15.58
CA ILE A 155 15.29 5.87 15.64
C ILE A 155 16.30 6.41 16.67
N PRO A 156 17.16 7.38 16.30
CA PRO A 156 18.13 7.98 17.21
C PRO A 156 17.44 8.97 18.16
N MET A 157 16.65 8.46 19.10
CA MET A 157 15.95 9.26 20.10
C MET A 157 15.86 8.46 21.41
N VAL A 158 16.29 9.02 22.53
CA VAL A 158 16.10 8.40 23.86
C VAL A 158 14.58 8.37 24.15
N PRO A 159 13.94 7.22 24.47
CA PRO A 159 14.47 5.98 25.06
C PRO A 159 14.71 4.80 24.09
N PHE A 160 14.73 5.01 22.77
CA PHE A 160 14.95 3.97 21.76
C PHE A 160 16.44 3.60 21.63
N ASP A 161 16.72 2.30 21.57
CA ASP A 161 18.08 1.71 21.59
C ASP A 161 18.94 2.10 20.35
N GLY A 162 18.30 2.60 19.30
CA GLY A 162 18.91 3.09 18.07
C GLY A 162 19.80 4.29 18.29
N GLY A 163 19.61 5.02 19.40
CA GLY A 163 20.55 6.05 19.84
C GLY A 163 21.99 5.52 20.03
N HIS A 164 22.15 4.28 20.50
CA HIS A 164 23.46 3.65 20.70
C HIS A 164 24.04 3.11 19.39
N ILE A 165 23.23 2.44 18.56
CA ILE A 165 23.66 1.92 17.25
C ILE A 165 24.03 3.06 16.30
N VAL A 166 23.27 4.16 16.28
CA VAL A 166 23.59 5.35 15.49
C VAL A 166 24.83 6.04 16.04
N LYS A 167 25.01 6.11 17.37
CA LYS A 167 26.24 6.64 17.98
C LYS A 167 27.47 5.82 17.57
N ASP A 168 27.39 4.49 17.60
CA ASP A 168 28.50 3.60 17.25
C ASP A 168 28.73 3.52 15.73
N GLY A 169 27.66 3.54 14.93
CA GLY A 169 27.72 3.61 13.47
C GLY A 169 28.30 4.93 12.97
N VAL A 170 27.86 6.05 13.54
CA VAL A 170 28.45 7.37 13.30
C VAL A 170 29.88 7.39 13.82
N HIS A 171 30.20 6.83 14.99
CA HIS A 171 31.58 6.78 15.47
C HIS A 171 32.49 5.94 14.57
N SER A 172 32.01 4.85 13.97
CA SER A 172 32.75 4.02 13.02
C SER A 172 32.97 4.72 11.67
N ILE A 173 31.95 5.39 11.14
CA ILE A 173 32.06 6.17 9.89
C ILE A 173 32.92 7.42 10.10
N LEU A 174 32.71 8.11 11.23
CA LEU A 174 33.41 9.34 11.59
C LEU A 174 34.85 9.04 12.04
N SER A 175 35.16 7.91 12.68
CA SER A 175 36.55 7.52 12.97
C SER A 175 37.32 7.12 11.70
N ARG A 176 36.64 6.52 10.72
CA ARG A 176 37.21 6.30 9.37
C ARG A 176 37.43 7.60 8.59
N LEU A 177 36.56 8.60 8.77
CA LEU A 177 36.58 9.85 8.01
C LEU A 177 37.36 10.99 8.69
N THR A 178 37.45 10.96 10.03
CA THR A 178 38.06 12.02 10.86
C THR A 178 39.05 11.40 11.84
N SER A 179 40.17 10.94 11.33
CA SER A 179 41.29 10.43 12.13
C SER A 179 42.04 11.58 12.87
N GLY A 180 41.34 12.40 13.67
CA GLY A 180 41.98 13.50 14.42
C GLY A 180 41.14 14.59 15.12
N ILE A 181 39.92 14.36 15.62
CA ILE A 181 39.17 15.45 16.33
C ILE A 181 38.72 15.05 17.75
N HIS A 182 38.92 16.00 18.68
CA HIS A 182 38.74 15.92 20.14
C HIS A 182 37.33 15.54 20.65
N PRO A 183 37.22 14.77 21.75
CA PRO A 183 35.98 14.20 22.30
C PRO A 183 34.94 15.23 22.78
N MET A 184 35.36 16.46 23.07
CA MET A 184 34.50 17.51 23.63
C MET A 184 33.52 18.12 22.61
N ARG A 185 33.74 17.95 21.30
CA ARG A 185 32.80 18.40 20.26
C ARG A 185 31.61 17.46 20.07
N VAL A 186 31.74 16.20 20.47
CA VAL A 186 30.72 15.17 20.29
C VAL A 186 29.56 15.36 21.29
N GLU A 187 29.86 15.74 22.53
CA GLU A 187 28.84 16.08 23.55
C GLU A 187 28.02 17.34 23.17
N LEU A 188 28.69 18.38 22.66
CA LEU A 188 28.01 19.60 22.18
C LEU A 188 27.16 19.35 20.93
N MET A 189 27.54 18.40 20.07
CA MET A 189 26.72 17.99 18.92
C MET A 189 25.49 17.19 19.38
N ALA A 190 25.63 16.30 20.36
CA ALA A 190 24.53 15.53 20.91
C ALA A 190 23.44 16.42 21.56
N GLU A 191 23.83 17.43 22.34
CA GLU A 191 22.88 18.39 22.93
C GLU A 191 22.18 19.26 21.86
N ARG A 192 22.88 19.60 20.77
CA ARG A 192 22.30 20.40 19.69
C ARG A 192 21.35 19.59 18.82
N ILE A 193 21.66 18.32 18.56
CA ILE A 193 20.80 17.37 17.83
C ILE A 193 19.56 17.04 18.65
N SER A 194 19.69 16.83 19.96
CA SER A 194 18.56 16.60 20.87
C SER A 194 17.58 17.77 20.86
N ARG A 195 18.08 19.01 20.92
CA ARG A 195 17.25 20.24 20.85
C ARG A 195 16.59 20.43 19.48
N MET A 196 17.24 19.94 18.41
CA MET A 196 16.71 19.97 17.04
C MET A 196 15.65 18.88 16.79
N GLY A 197 15.75 17.74 17.48
CA GLY A 197 14.76 16.66 17.44
C GLY A 197 13.36 17.10 17.84
N ASN A 198 13.24 17.96 18.86
CA ASN A 198 11.96 18.54 19.26
C ASN A 198 11.34 19.42 18.15
N PHE A 199 12.17 20.19 17.43
CA PHE A 199 11.72 20.98 16.28
C PHE A 199 11.34 20.09 15.08
N LEU A 200 12.03 18.98 14.89
CA LEU A 200 11.76 18.01 13.81
C LEU A 200 10.43 17.29 14.03
N ILE A 201 10.13 16.88 15.27
CA ILE A 201 8.84 16.31 15.65
C ILE A 201 7.72 17.36 15.49
N LEU A 202 7.95 18.59 15.96
CA LEU A 202 7.00 19.69 15.77
C LEU A 202 6.70 19.91 14.28
N PHE A 203 7.73 19.90 13.43
CA PHE A 203 7.59 20.07 11.99
C PHE A 203 6.81 18.92 11.33
N ILE A 204 7.13 17.66 11.67
CA ILE A 204 6.42 16.46 11.16
C ILE A 204 4.94 16.46 11.55
N VAL A 205 4.59 16.96 12.74
CA VAL A 205 3.20 17.02 13.21
C VAL A 205 2.44 18.21 12.62
N VAL A 206 3.05 19.39 12.58
CA VAL A 206 2.39 20.64 12.16
C VAL A 206 2.21 20.72 10.64
N LEU A 207 3.17 20.23 9.86
CA LEU A 207 3.15 20.31 8.40
C LEU A 207 1.93 19.64 7.75
N PRO A 208 1.54 18.39 8.07
CA PRO A 208 0.33 17.77 7.52
C PRO A 208 -0.97 18.42 8.02
N ILE A 209 -0.95 19.15 9.15
CA ILE A 209 -2.12 19.89 9.65
C ILE A 209 -2.28 21.23 8.92
N MET A 210 -1.17 21.89 8.59
CA MET A 210 -1.18 23.21 7.95
C MET A 210 -1.31 23.14 6.42
N LEU A 211 -0.74 22.12 5.76
CA LEU A 211 -0.82 21.93 4.31
C LEU A 211 -2.25 21.95 3.74
N PRO A 212 -3.23 21.20 4.27
CA PRO A 212 -4.60 21.20 3.75
C PRO A 212 -5.40 22.48 4.09
N ARG A 213 -4.81 23.42 4.84
CA ARG A 213 -5.42 24.73 5.15
C ARG A 213 -4.92 25.85 4.23
N LEU A 214 -3.87 25.60 3.45
CA LEU A 214 -3.19 26.56 2.57
C LEU A 214 -3.49 26.33 1.08
N VAL A 215 -4.12 25.21 0.74
CA VAL A 215 -4.66 24.85 -0.58
C VAL A 215 -6.18 24.87 -0.48
#